data_AF-A0A7Y6UIY9-F1
#
_entry.id   AF-A0A7Y6UIY9-F1
#
_cell.length_a   1.000
_cell.length_b   1.000
_cell.length_c   1.000
_cell.angle_alpha   90.00
_cell.angle_beta   90.00
_cell.angle_gamma   90.00
#
_symmetry.space_group_name_H-M   'P 1'
#
loop_
_entity.id
_entity.type
_entity.pdbx_description
1 polymer ?
#
loop_
_entity_poly.entity_id
_entity_poly.type
_entity_poly.pdbx_seq_one_letter_code
_entity_poly.pdbx_strand_id
1 'polypeptide(L)'
;MRIRHLPAVLGLGLAFTTTAACLEDDKGPEEEAAPDFGKEDSFKKPTEHGFIIFGIPENAVLTDAEHFHAWNFELTGNATVDMVTSYSVLGQRRTDTVLYLYKEGPTGWGSYIARNDDYGNTTYSKLTKSLGAGKYRALVKGHLASTTGKFKLSVNCNGDGCAPPPPTCLFGDAYWQIDESPILEINLQNKITPANLSTYSAEQKRRLVVAVQQSSHTDVMTPEEALDRVDQNEVNLTYISEPAGRRQFAAYEYGAGDNSYGGIFDNVTGELVSSIHDGDLENCTVRRETCLLPEDWSALRNDPTFTHGTSRAITAASQLSATERAQAEATLKRIYGASTTVEQGISRADDQRINVQTFHHIATGRDLTVIELGAGDTSVGNIFYGTTTEQAGIIDDLFITGCTLFAPHAPPA
;
A
#
# COMPACT_ATOMS: atom_id res chain seq x y z
N MET A 1 32.14 12.15 70.79
CA MET A 1 31.79 13.37 71.56
C MET A 1 32.34 14.59 70.83
N ARG A 2 31.51 15.32 70.06
CA ARG A 2 31.51 16.79 69.95
C ARG A 2 30.37 17.23 69.03
N ILE A 3 29.45 17.96 69.66
CA ILE A 3 28.27 18.64 69.13
C ILE A 3 28.73 19.99 68.56
N ARG A 4 28.25 20.39 67.37
CA ARG A 4 28.08 21.81 66.92
C ARG A 4 26.93 21.84 65.90
N HIS A 5 25.74 22.28 66.29
CA HIS A 5 25.16 23.63 66.14
C HIS A 5 24.74 23.98 64.70
N LEU A 6 23.42 23.88 64.46
CA LEU A 6 22.69 24.49 63.36
C LEU A 6 22.55 26.02 63.55
N PRO A 7 22.55 26.82 62.48
CA PRO A 7 21.83 28.07 62.43
C PRO A 7 20.48 27.90 61.72
N ALA A 8 19.44 28.43 62.39
CA ALA A 8 18.11 28.63 61.82
C ALA A 8 18.19 29.70 60.72
N VAL A 9 17.65 29.38 59.53
CA VAL A 9 17.43 30.36 58.46
C VAL A 9 15.93 30.65 58.37
N LEU A 10 15.67 31.94 58.54
CA LEU A 10 14.39 32.63 58.55
C LEU A 10 13.70 32.51 57.18
N GLY A 11 12.41 32.17 57.19
CA GLY A 11 11.58 32.11 56.00
C GLY A 11 11.31 33.50 55.40
N LEU A 12 11.43 33.60 54.07
CA LEU A 12 10.87 34.68 53.28
C LEU A 12 9.83 34.06 52.34
N GLY A 13 8.56 34.14 52.73
CA GLY A 13 7.45 33.72 51.88
C GLY A 13 7.20 34.77 50.81
N LEU A 14 7.68 34.53 49.59
CA LEU A 14 7.26 35.27 48.40
C LEU A 14 5.94 34.65 47.91
N ALA A 15 4.83 35.34 48.18
CA ALA A 15 3.56 35.06 47.53
C ALA A 15 3.63 35.57 46.09
N PHE A 16 3.97 34.68 45.14
CA PHE A 16 3.77 34.93 43.72
C PHE A 16 2.28 34.77 43.41
N THR A 17 1.56 35.88 43.31
CA THR A 17 0.27 35.93 42.63
C THR A 17 0.53 35.78 41.13
N THR A 18 0.51 34.54 40.63
CA THR A 18 0.47 34.27 39.20
C THR A 18 -0.90 34.70 38.67
N THR A 19 -0.98 35.92 38.14
CA THR A 19 -2.06 36.31 37.25
C THR A 19 -1.92 35.46 35.99
N ALA A 20 -2.80 34.47 35.82
CA ALA A 20 -2.95 33.75 34.56
C ALA A 20 -3.41 34.77 33.50
N ALA A 21 -2.46 35.32 32.76
CA ALA A 21 -2.77 36.00 31.50
C ALA A 21 -3.16 34.90 30.52
N CYS A 22 -4.45 34.84 30.19
CA CYS A 22 -4.90 34.08 29.02
C CYS A 22 -4.23 34.74 27.81
N LEU A 23 -3.17 34.12 27.28
CA LEU A 23 -2.66 34.45 25.97
C LEU A 23 -3.78 34.11 24.99
N GLU A 24 -4.40 35.12 24.40
CA GLU A 24 -5.27 34.94 23.25
C GLU A 24 -4.43 34.25 22.16
N ASP A 25 -4.95 33.15 21.63
CA ASP A 25 -4.30 32.36 20.59
C ASP A 25 -4.17 33.25 19.34
N ASP A 26 -2.96 33.65 18.98
CA ASP A 26 -2.64 34.61 17.89
C ASP A 26 -2.83 33.99 16.49
N LYS A 27 -3.51 32.85 16.42
CA LYS A 27 -3.96 32.26 15.16
C LYS A 27 -5.17 33.07 14.69
N GLY A 28 -4.99 33.82 13.61
CA GLY A 28 -6.10 34.52 12.95
C GLY A 28 -7.27 33.59 12.65
N PRO A 29 -8.47 34.13 12.35
CA PRO A 29 -9.63 33.31 12.05
C PRO A 29 -9.34 32.38 10.86
N GLU A 30 -9.87 31.16 10.93
CA GLU A 30 -9.90 30.26 9.79
C GLU A 30 -10.55 30.97 8.60
N GLU A 31 -9.79 31.26 7.54
CA GLU A 31 -10.28 32.07 6.41
C GLU A 31 -11.40 31.38 5.62
N GLU A 32 -11.48 30.05 5.70
CA GLU A 32 -12.47 29.22 5.01
C GLU A 32 -13.01 28.16 5.96
N ALA A 33 -13.72 28.60 7.01
CA ALA A 33 -14.54 27.67 7.79
C ALA A 33 -15.48 26.94 6.84
N ALA A 34 -15.59 25.62 7.00
CA ALA A 34 -16.58 24.88 6.24
C ALA A 34 -17.98 25.46 6.49
N PRO A 35 -18.65 26.05 5.47
CA PRO A 35 -19.97 26.60 5.68
C PRO A 35 -20.92 25.48 6.16
N ASP A 36 -21.87 25.85 7.01
CA ASP A 36 -23.01 24.99 7.29
C ASP A 36 -23.77 24.83 5.98
N PHE A 37 -23.83 23.60 5.44
CA PHE A 37 -24.14 23.30 4.04
C PHE A 37 -25.47 23.91 3.56
N GLY A 38 -25.42 25.15 3.07
CA GLY A 38 -26.33 25.68 2.06
C GLY A 38 -25.97 25.05 0.72
N LYS A 39 -26.95 24.85 -0.17
CA LYS A 39 -26.83 24.05 -1.41
C LYS A 39 -25.79 24.53 -2.45
N GLU A 40 -24.91 25.48 -2.14
CA GLU A 40 -23.96 26.09 -3.07
C GLU A 40 -22.52 26.25 -2.51
N ASP A 41 -21.96 25.20 -1.91
CA ASP A 41 -20.60 25.28 -1.33
C ASP A 41 -19.43 25.10 -2.31
N SER A 42 -18.30 25.71 -1.97
CA SER A 42 -16.99 25.70 -2.64
C SER A 42 -16.17 24.42 -2.42
N PHE A 43 -16.61 23.49 -1.54
CA PHE A 43 -16.01 22.15 -1.39
C PHE A 43 -16.50 21.15 -2.43
N LYS A 44 -17.08 21.59 -3.54
CA LYS A 44 -17.86 20.76 -4.46
C LYS A 44 -17.15 19.51 -5.00
N LYS A 45 -15.83 19.42 -4.87
CA LYS A 45 -15.01 18.31 -5.36
C LYS A 45 -13.78 18.11 -4.46
N PRO A 46 -13.91 17.49 -3.27
CA PRO A 46 -12.70 17.04 -2.58
C PRO A 46 -11.96 16.03 -3.46
N THR A 47 -10.64 15.95 -3.32
CA THR A 47 -9.89 14.80 -3.83
C THR A 47 -10.36 13.57 -3.04
N GLU A 48 -11.08 12.68 -3.70
CA GLU A 48 -11.61 11.45 -3.10
C GLU A 48 -10.52 10.38 -3.07
N HIS A 49 -10.26 9.81 -1.90
CA HIS A 49 -9.25 8.76 -1.68
C HIS A 49 -9.86 7.37 -1.51
N GLY A 50 -11.19 7.25 -1.67
CA GLY A 50 -11.90 5.99 -1.49
C GLY A 50 -12.14 5.64 -0.02
N PHE A 51 -12.14 4.34 0.30
CA PHE A 51 -12.35 3.83 1.65
C PHE A 51 -11.03 3.78 2.43
N ILE A 52 -11.05 4.27 3.68
CA ILE A 52 -9.93 4.11 4.60
C ILE A 52 -9.97 2.73 5.24
N ILE A 53 -8.80 2.09 5.31
CA ILE A 53 -8.62 0.83 6.04
C ILE A 53 -8.18 1.18 7.46
N PHE A 54 -8.98 0.79 8.46
CA PHE A 54 -8.66 1.09 9.85
C PHE A 54 -7.28 0.54 10.25
N GLY A 55 -6.50 1.35 10.97
CA GLY A 55 -5.15 1.02 11.40
C GLY A 55 -4.06 1.26 10.35
N ILE A 56 -4.41 1.53 9.09
CA ILE A 56 -3.46 1.86 8.02
C ILE A 56 -3.48 3.38 7.80
N PRO A 57 -2.36 4.10 8.03
CA PRO A 57 -2.30 5.52 7.75
C PRO A 57 -2.31 5.84 6.25
N GLU A 58 -3.04 6.87 5.86
CA GLU A 58 -3.12 7.39 4.49
C GLU A 58 -2.29 8.67 4.36
N ASN A 59 -1.48 8.77 3.30
CA ASN A 59 -0.70 9.98 3.00
C ASN A 59 -1.39 10.81 1.93
N ALA A 60 -1.35 12.13 2.08
CA ALA A 60 -1.89 13.07 1.10
C ALA A 60 -1.08 14.37 1.09
N VAL A 61 -1.29 15.21 0.07
CA VAL A 61 -0.60 16.48 -0.09
C VAL A 61 -1.61 17.57 -0.37
N LEU A 62 -1.69 18.56 0.52
CA LEU A 62 -2.44 19.78 0.27
C LEU A 62 -1.69 20.61 -0.77
N THR A 63 -2.37 20.93 -1.88
CA THR A 63 -1.86 21.76 -2.98
C THR A 63 -2.84 22.87 -3.31
N ASP A 64 -2.44 23.81 -4.17
CA ASP A 64 -3.33 24.86 -4.69
C ASP A 64 -4.47 24.33 -5.59
N ALA A 65 -4.39 23.06 -6.01
CA ALA A 65 -5.45 22.39 -6.77
C ALA A 65 -6.29 21.45 -5.88
N GLU A 66 -5.70 20.95 -4.80
CA GLU A 66 -6.25 19.91 -3.93
C GLU A 66 -6.23 20.41 -2.49
N HIS A 67 -7.18 21.28 -2.16
CA HIS A 67 -7.29 21.87 -0.83
C HIS A 67 -8.04 20.98 0.17
N PHE A 68 -8.77 19.99 -0.34
CA PHE A 68 -9.67 19.13 0.43
C PHE A 68 -9.45 17.67 0.04
N HIS A 69 -9.20 16.81 1.02
CA HIS A 69 -9.05 15.38 0.80
C HIS A 69 -10.11 14.64 1.62
N ALA A 70 -10.83 13.71 1.00
CA ALA A 70 -11.90 12.96 1.63
C ALA A 70 -11.64 11.44 1.59
N TRP A 71 -11.89 10.78 2.71
CA TRP A 71 -11.88 9.33 2.87
C TRP A 71 -13.21 8.88 3.45
N ASN A 72 -13.73 7.76 2.97
CA ASN A 72 -14.96 7.17 3.48
C ASN A 72 -14.64 5.96 4.37
N PHE A 73 -15.49 5.66 5.34
CA PHE A 73 -15.46 4.40 6.08
C PHE A 73 -16.87 3.99 6.47
N GLU A 74 -17.05 2.72 6.79
CA GLU A 74 -18.33 2.19 7.25
C GLU A 74 -18.16 1.51 8.60
N LEU A 75 -19.18 1.64 9.44
CA LEU A 75 -19.30 0.93 10.69
C LEU A 75 -20.53 0.03 10.62
N THR A 76 -20.38 -1.23 11.02
CA THR A 76 -21.48 -2.21 11.05
C THR A 76 -22.28 -2.17 12.35
N GLY A 77 -21.82 -1.39 13.33
CA GLY A 77 -22.32 -1.38 14.69
C GLY A 77 -21.74 -0.23 15.50
N ASN A 78 -21.81 -0.34 16.83
CA ASN A 78 -21.24 0.68 17.70
C ASN A 78 -19.72 0.56 17.77
N ALA A 79 -19.02 1.67 17.59
CA ALA A 79 -17.56 1.73 17.64
C ALA A 79 -17.06 3.07 18.17
N THR A 80 -15.86 3.07 18.71
CA THR A 80 -15.08 4.28 18.95
C THR A 80 -14.06 4.43 17.84
N VAL A 81 -14.13 5.54 17.11
CA VAL A 81 -13.22 5.89 16.03
C VAL A 81 -12.27 6.99 16.50
N ASP A 82 -10.96 6.77 16.37
CA ASP A 82 -9.89 7.73 16.64
C ASP A 82 -9.23 8.12 15.31
N MET A 83 -9.40 9.38 14.90
CA MET A 83 -8.83 9.96 13.69
C MET A 83 -7.79 11.01 14.07
N VAL A 84 -6.59 10.92 13.49
CA VAL A 84 -5.48 11.82 13.79
C VAL A 84 -4.77 12.22 12.50
N THR A 85 -4.53 13.52 12.29
CA THR A 85 -3.59 13.98 11.27
C THR A 85 -2.18 14.10 11.87
N SER A 86 -1.14 13.90 11.06
CA SER A 86 0.26 13.97 11.51
C SER A 86 1.21 14.22 10.34
N TYR A 87 2.52 14.25 10.62
CA TYR A 87 3.53 14.32 9.58
C TYR A 87 3.59 13.03 8.74
N SER A 88 3.73 13.17 7.43
CA SER A 88 3.97 12.05 6.49
C SER A 88 5.41 11.55 6.63
N VAL A 89 6.38 12.46 6.64
CA VAL A 89 7.82 12.15 6.75
C VAL A 89 8.41 12.87 7.97
N LEU A 90 9.23 12.15 8.74
CA LEU A 90 9.87 12.72 9.92
C LEU A 90 10.85 13.83 9.51
N GLY A 91 10.76 15.00 10.13
CA GLY A 91 11.58 16.18 9.79
C GLY A 91 10.98 17.11 8.72
N GLN A 92 9.82 16.79 8.15
CA GLN A 92 9.12 17.72 7.25
C GLN A 92 8.58 18.96 7.98
N ARG A 93 8.34 20.05 7.24
CA ARG A 93 7.61 21.22 7.76
C ARG A 93 6.20 20.79 8.19
N ARG A 94 5.76 21.29 9.35
CA ARG A 94 4.38 21.04 9.83
C ARG A 94 3.37 21.66 8.88
N THR A 95 2.33 20.91 8.57
CA THR A 95 1.16 21.34 7.81
C THR A 95 0.03 21.53 8.80
N ASP A 96 -0.55 22.73 8.84
CA ASP A 96 -1.66 23.06 9.76
C ASP A 96 -2.97 22.53 9.18
N THR A 97 -3.51 21.48 9.77
CA THR A 97 -4.64 20.72 9.20
C THR A 97 -5.90 20.90 10.03
N VAL A 98 -7.05 20.92 9.37
CA VAL A 98 -8.38 20.83 10.00
C VAL A 98 -9.05 19.53 9.57
N LEU A 99 -9.59 18.78 10.54
CA LEU A 99 -10.28 17.52 10.35
C LEU A 99 -11.79 17.67 10.61
N TYR A 100 -12.58 17.22 9.64
CA TYR A 100 -14.03 17.14 9.71
C TYR A 100 -14.49 15.68 9.64
N LEU A 101 -15.58 15.38 10.35
CA LEU A 101 -16.27 14.10 10.27
C LEU A 101 -17.71 14.32 9.84
N TYR A 102 -18.13 13.58 8.81
CA TYR A 102 -19.47 13.56 8.26
C TYR A 102 -20.11 12.19 8.45
N LYS A 103 -21.44 12.17 8.50
CA LYS A 103 -22.25 10.95 8.42
C LYS A 103 -23.16 11.03 7.19
N GLU A 104 -23.21 9.97 6.40
CA GLU A 104 -24.12 9.89 5.26
C GLU A 104 -25.56 9.70 5.75
N GLY A 105 -26.47 10.50 5.22
CA GLY A 105 -27.91 10.39 5.45
C GLY A 105 -28.67 9.96 4.20
N PRO A 106 -30.02 9.91 4.26
CA PRO A 106 -30.86 9.48 3.14
C PRO A 106 -30.73 10.32 1.86
N THR A 107 -30.22 11.55 1.97
CA THR A 107 -30.04 12.48 0.84
C THR A 107 -28.55 12.72 0.51
N GLY A 108 -27.65 11.85 0.98
CA GLY A 108 -26.20 11.99 0.85
C GLY A 108 -25.53 12.60 2.08
N TRP A 109 -24.37 13.22 1.89
CA TRP A 109 -23.59 13.84 2.96
C TRP A 109 -24.30 15.09 3.52
N GLY A 110 -24.61 15.09 4.82
CA GLY A 110 -25.18 16.25 5.54
C GLY A 110 -24.10 17.16 6.14
N SER A 111 -24.47 18.00 7.11
CA SER A 111 -23.50 18.79 7.88
C SER A 111 -22.50 17.88 8.63
N TYR A 112 -21.30 18.39 8.90
CA TYR A 112 -20.33 17.65 9.72
C TYR A 112 -20.90 17.43 11.13
N ILE A 113 -20.60 16.27 11.70
CA ILE A 113 -20.98 15.89 13.06
C ILE A 113 -19.86 16.13 14.07
N ALA A 114 -18.63 16.36 13.60
CA ALA A 114 -17.51 16.80 14.41
C ALA A 114 -16.45 17.53 13.58
N ARG A 115 -15.71 18.43 14.24
CA ARG A 115 -14.58 19.18 13.69
C ARG A 115 -13.50 19.34 14.76
N ASN A 116 -12.24 19.30 14.37
CA ASN A 116 -11.10 19.75 15.18
C ASN A 116 -10.07 20.37 14.23
N ASP A 117 -9.42 21.45 14.64
CA ASP A 117 -8.35 22.16 13.93
C ASP A 117 -7.00 22.04 14.62
N ASP A 118 -6.97 21.94 15.95
CA ASP A 118 -5.74 21.69 16.70
C ASP A 118 -5.97 20.68 17.84
N TYR A 119 -5.01 19.77 18.01
CA TYR A 119 -4.95 18.82 19.12
C TYR A 119 -3.79 19.17 20.05
N GLY A 120 -4.14 19.69 21.23
CA GLY A 120 -3.17 20.13 22.23
C GLY A 120 -2.33 21.30 21.70
N ASN A 121 -1.00 21.18 21.77
CA ASN A 121 -0.07 22.23 21.31
C ASN A 121 0.49 21.91 19.91
N THR A 122 -0.27 21.19 19.08
CA THR A 122 0.15 20.76 17.74
C THR A 122 -0.72 21.44 16.68
N THR A 123 -0.19 21.59 15.47
CA THR A 123 -0.93 22.08 14.29
C THR A 123 -1.69 20.94 13.59
N TYR A 124 -1.93 19.85 14.31
CA TYR A 124 -2.55 18.65 13.78
C TYR A 124 -3.88 18.44 14.49
N SER A 125 -4.81 17.85 13.77
CA SER A 125 -6.16 17.60 14.23
C SER A 125 -6.32 16.19 14.81
N LYS A 126 -7.16 16.07 15.84
CA LYS A 126 -7.59 14.79 16.40
C LYS A 126 -9.08 14.79 16.70
N LEU A 127 -9.77 13.74 16.27
CA LEU A 127 -11.15 13.44 16.63
C LEU A 127 -11.26 12.04 17.23
N THR A 128 -11.81 11.94 18.43
CA THR A 128 -12.23 10.65 19.02
C THR A 128 -13.74 10.67 19.22
N LYS A 129 -14.45 9.74 18.58
CA LYS A 129 -15.92 9.71 18.57
C LYS A 129 -16.47 8.31 18.76
N SER A 130 -17.48 8.19 19.63
CA SER A 130 -18.35 7.01 19.68
C SER A 130 -19.44 7.16 18.63
N LEU A 131 -19.49 6.24 17.68
CA LEU A 131 -20.35 6.24 16.51
C LEU A 131 -21.15 4.94 16.49
N GLY A 132 -22.34 4.98 15.88
CA GLY A 132 -23.13 3.78 15.59
C GLY A 132 -22.89 3.31 14.16
N ALA A 133 -23.69 2.35 13.71
CA ALA A 133 -23.63 1.88 12.33
C ALA A 133 -23.91 2.99 11.30
N GLY A 134 -23.30 2.85 10.13
CA GLY A 134 -23.51 3.70 8.96
C GLY A 134 -22.21 4.06 8.24
N LYS A 135 -22.36 4.81 7.14
CA LYS A 135 -21.25 5.34 6.35
C LYS A 135 -20.85 6.72 6.83
N TYR A 136 -19.55 6.93 6.92
CA TYR A 136 -18.91 8.13 7.44
C TYR A 136 -17.85 8.63 6.47
N ARG A 137 -17.52 9.91 6.57
CA ARG A 137 -16.47 10.55 5.78
C ARG A 137 -15.59 11.41 6.65
N ALA A 138 -14.28 11.15 6.61
CA ALA A 138 -13.25 12.02 7.14
C ALA A 138 -12.81 12.97 6.03
N LEU A 139 -12.81 14.28 6.29
CA LEU A 139 -12.30 15.28 5.37
C LEU A 139 -11.21 16.08 6.04
N VAL A 140 -10.06 16.20 5.38
CA VAL A 140 -8.92 16.98 5.84
C VAL A 140 -8.68 18.14 4.89
N LYS A 141 -8.42 19.32 5.45
CA LYS A 141 -8.01 20.52 4.72
C LYS A 141 -6.92 21.30 5.44
N GLY A 142 -6.40 22.32 4.79
CA GLY A 142 -5.54 23.33 5.44
C GLY A 142 -6.32 24.27 6.36
N HIS A 143 -5.69 24.75 7.44
CA HIS A 143 -6.26 25.80 8.29
C HIS A 143 -6.53 27.09 7.52
N LEU A 144 -5.54 27.54 6.73
CA LEU A 144 -5.69 28.62 5.75
C LEU A 144 -5.77 28.05 4.33
N ALA A 145 -6.42 28.77 3.40
CA ALA A 145 -6.48 28.40 1.99
C ALA A 145 -5.08 28.23 1.36
N SER A 146 -4.12 29.03 1.83
CA SER A 146 -2.70 28.98 1.42
C SER A 146 -1.89 27.84 2.07
N THR A 147 -2.50 27.04 2.95
CA THR A 147 -1.80 25.95 3.64
C THR A 147 -1.59 24.80 2.68
N THR A 148 -0.32 24.56 2.35
CA THR A 148 0.11 23.45 1.51
C THR A 148 1.08 22.54 2.27
N GLY A 149 1.20 21.30 1.82
CA GLY A 149 2.18 20.35 2.34
C GLY A 149 1.63 18.97 2.58
N LYS A 150 2.55 18.04 2.86
CA LYS A 150 2.26 16.63 3.06
C LYS A 150 1.69 16.39 4.45
N PHE A 151 0.63 15.60 4.54
CA PHE A 151 0.10 15.14 5.82
C PHE A 151 -0.25 13.65 5.75
N LYS A 152 -0.47 13.08 6.92
CA LYS A 152 -0.88 11.68 7.08
C LYS A 152 -2.14 11.63 7.94
N LEU A 153 -3.17 10.95 7.49
CA LEU A 153 -4.38 10.65 8.25
C LEU A 153 -4.32 9.21 8.79
N SER A 154 -4.45 9.03 10.10
CA SER A 154 -4.58 7.70 10.72
C SER A 154 -5.97 7.56 11.32
N VAL A 155 -6.67 6.48 10.97
CA VAL A 155 -8.00 6.20 11.52
C VAL A 155 -7.99 4.83 12.16
N ASN A 156 -8.23 4.78 13.46
CA ASN A 156 -8.35 3.56 14.23
C ASN A 156 -9.80 3.36 14.64
N CYS A 157 -10.21 2.10 14.74
CA CYS A 157 -11.54 1.73 15.17
C CYS A 157 -11.44 0.71 16.31
N ASN A 158 -12.25 0.88 17.36
CA ASN A 158 -12.41 -0.09 18.43
C ASN A 158 -13.90 -0.33 18.76
N GLY A 159 -14.34 -1.60 18.80
CA GLY A 159 -15.71 -2.01 19.13
C GLY A 159 -16.38 -2.87 18.05
N ASP A 160 -17.59 -3.36 18.33
CA ASP A 160 -18.33 -4.31 17.49
C ASP A 160 -18.61 -3.78 16.07
N GLY A 161 -18.68 -2.46 15.91
CA GLY A 161 -18.88 -1.82 14.61
C GLY A 161 -17.63 -1.74 13.72
N CYS A 162 -16.47 -2.15 14.22
CA CYS A 162 -15.19 -2.10 13.51
C CYS A 162 -14.93 -3.31 12.64
N ALA A 163 -15.98 -3.98 12.16
CA ALA A 163 -15.80 -5.00 11.15
C ALA A 163 -14.96 -4.40 10.02
N PRO A 164 -13.84 -5.04 9.63
CA PRO A 164 -13.09 -4.56 8.49
C PRO A 164 -14.07 -4.44 7.33
N PRO A 165 -14.02 -3.34 6.54
CA PRO A 165 -14.81 -3.30 5.33
C PRO A 165 -14.58 -4.62 4.59
N PRO A 166 -15.62 -5.22 3.98
CA PRO A 166 -15.41 -6.43 3.19
C PRO A 166 -14.24 -6.14 2.25
N PRO A 167 -13.25 -7.04 2.15
CA PRO A 167 -12.06 -6.77 1.37
C PRO A 167 -12.50 -6.38 -0.03
N THR A 168 -12.41 -5.09 -0.35
CA THR A 168 -12.71 -4.60 -1.68
C THR A 168 -11.57 -5.05 -2.55
N CYS A 169 -11.91 -5.53 -3.74
CA CYS A 169 -10.92 -5.87 -4.74
C CYS A 169 -9.93 -4.70 -4.90
N LEU A 170 -8.63 -5.01 -5.00
CA LEU A 170 -7.59 -3.99 -5.21
C LEU A 170 -7.91 -3.04 -6.38
N PHE A 171 -8.60 -3.57 -7.39
CA PHE A 171 -8.88 -2.91 -8.66
C PHE A 171 -10.23 -2.18 -8.69
N GLY A 172 -11.01 -2.23 -7.61
CA GLY A 172 -12.40 -1.76 -7.58
C GLY A 172 -13.41 -2.84 -7.98
N ASP A 173 -14.65 -2.44 -8.22
CA ASP A 173 -15.75 -3.31 -8.62
C ASP A 173 -15.86 -3.44 -10.15
N ALA A 174 -15.25 -2.53 -10.92
CA ALA A 174 -15.30 -2.52 -12.38
C ALA A 174 -13.96 -2.14 -13.01
N TYR A 175 -13.67 -2.69 -14.19
CA TYR A 175 -12.38 -2.56 -14.88
C TYR A 175 -11.97 -1.11 -15.15
N TRP A 176 -12.93 -0.25 -15.53
CA TRP A 176 -12.68 1.18 -15.77
C TRP A 176 -12.19 1.94 -14.53
N GLN A 177 -12.45 1.43 -13.32
CA GLN A 177 -12.00 2.07 -12.08
C GLN A 177 -10.49 1.93 -11.86
N ILE A 178 -9.82 1.04 -12.59
CA ILE A 178 -8.35 0.93 -12.55
C ILE A 178 -7.70 2.24 -13.01
N ASP A 179 -8.25 2.88 -14.04
CA ASP A 179 -7.75 4.15 -14.59
C ASP A 179 -8.00 5.33 -13.63
N GLU A 180 -9.01 5.22 -12.75
CA GLU A 180 -9.34 6.24 -11.75
C GLU A 180 -8.70 6.00 -10.39
N SER A 181 -8.06 4.85 -10.20
CA SER A 181 -7.54 4.44 -8.90
C SER A 181 -6.28 5.23 -8.55
N PRO A 182 -6.27 6.01 -7.45
CA PRO A 182 -5.09 6.78 -7.04
C PRO A 182 -3.97 5.92 -6.44
N ILE A 183 -4.24 4.62 -6.21
CA ILE A 183 -3.28 3.67 -5.63
C ILE A 183 -2.67 2.72 -6.65
N LEU A 184 -3.12 2.79 -7.91
CA LEU A 184 -2.61 2.01 -9.02
C LEU A 184 -1.94 2.93 -10.04
N GLU A 185 -0.92 2.40 -10.70
CA GLU A 185 -0.23 3.09 -11.78
C GLU A 185 -0.28 2.23 -13.04
N ILE A 186 -0.67 2.84 -14.16
CA ILE A 186 -0.66 2.18 -15.46
C ILE A 186 0.69 2.46 -16.11
N ASN A 187 1.51 1.42 -16.18
CA ASN A 187 2.87 1.52 -16.68
C ASN A 187 2.92 1.49 -18.21
N LEU A 188 2.09 0.66 -18.82
CA LEU A 188 2.11 0.40 -20.26
C LEU A 188 0.77 -0.18 -20.72
N GLN A 189 0.30 0.31 -21.86
CA GLN A 189 -0.85 -0.25 -22.57
C GLN A 189 -0.41 -0.70 -23.97
N ASN A 190 -0.74 -1.94 -24.32
CA ASN A 190 -0.48 -2.53 -25.62
C ASN A 190 -1.74 -3.20 -26.17
N LYS A 191 -1.71 -3.51 -27.46
CA LYS A 191 -2.69 -4.42 -28.08
C LYS A 191 -1.99 -5.69 -28.52
N ILE A 192 -2.60 -6.84 -28.23
CA ILE A 192 -2.22 -8.13 -28.78
C ILE A 192 -3.08 -8.37 -30.01
N THR A 193 -2.44 -8.63 -31.14
CA THR A 193 -3.09 -8.90 -32.44
C THR A 193 -2.37 -10.06 -33.13
N PRO A 194 -2.96 -10.67 -34.17
CA PRO A 194 -2.28 -11.74 -34.92
C PRO A 194 -0.91 -11.30 -35.48
N ALA A 195 -0.75 -10.01 -35.81
CA ALA A 195 0.48 -9.47 -36.40
C ALA A 195 1.65 -9.42 -35.40
N ASN A 196 1.38 -9.26 -34.10
CA ASN A 196 2.42 -9.16 -33.07
C ASN A 196 2.41 -10.32 -32.07
N LEU A 197 1.50 -11.29 -32.20
CA LEU A 197 1.40 -12.43 -31.29
C LEU A 197 2.74 -13.15 -31.09
N SER A 198 3.56 -13.25 -32.14
CA SER A 198 4.88 -13.89 -32.08
C SER A 198 5.89 -13.20 -31.16
N THR A 199 5.72 -11.91 -30.84
CA THR A 199 6.63 -11.13 -29.98
C THR A 199 6.38 -11.37 -28.49
N TYR A 200 5.21 -11.90 -28.12
CA TYR A 200 4.86 -12.19 -26.74
C TYR A 200 5.46 -13.52 -26.26
N SER A 201 5.86 -13.53 -24.99
CA SER A 201 6.37 -14.73 -24.31
C SER A 201 5.33 -15.85 -24.23
N ALA A 202 5.79 -17.07 -24.05
CA ALA A 202 4.91 -18.23 -23.86
C ALA A 202 3.95 -18.06 -22.68
N GLU A 203 4.41 -17.40 -21.61
CA GLU A 203 3.59 -17.14 -20.43
C GLU A 203 2.50 -16.10 -20.71
N GLN A 204 2.81 -15.00 -21.41
CA GLN A 204 1.81 -14.03 -21.81
C GLN A 204 0.76 -14.63 -22.76
N LYS A 205 1.17 -15.51 -23.66
CA LYS A 205 0.27 -16.26 -24.55
C LYS A 205 -0.65 -17.21 -23.77
N ARG A 206 -0.14 -17.87 -22.73
CA ARG A 206 -0.95 -18.70 -21.83
C ARG A 206 -1.99 -17.86 -21.09
N ARG A 207 -1.60 -16.69 -20.56
CA ARG A 207 -2.52 -15.76 -19.87
C ARG A 207 -3.62 -15.24 -20.80
N LEU A 208 -3.28 -14.92 -22.06
CA LEU A 208 -4.27 -14.56 -23.09
C LEU A 208 -5.35 -15.64 -23.26
N VAL A 209 -4.96 -16.92 -23.36
CA VAL A 209 -5.92 -18.04 -23.46
C VAL A 209 -6.82 -18.09 -22.22
N VAL A 210 -6.24 -18.01 -21.02
CA VAL A 210 -7.00 -18.03 -19.76
C VAL A 210 -7.95 -16.84 -19.65
N ALA A 211 -7.55 -15.66 -20.13
CA ALA A 211 -8.39 -14.46 -20.15
C ALA A 211 -9.62 -14.66 -21.05
N VAL A 212 -9.43 -15.20 -22.25
CA VAL A 212 -10.56 -15.47 -23.18
C VAL A 212 -11.48 -16.59 -22.64
N GLN A 213 -10.92 -17.53 -21.89
CA GLN A 213 -11.72 -18.55 -21.18
C GLN A 213 -12.58 -17.99 -20.03
N GLN A 214 -12.42 -16.72 -19.62
CA GLN A 214 -13.29 -16.09 -18.62
C GLN A 214 -14.67 -15.69 -19.16
N SER A 215 -14.89 -15.77 -20.48
CA SER A 215 -16.23 -15.59 -21.07
C SER A 215 -16.88 -16.94 -21.43
N SER A 216 -17.85 -16.93 -22.36
CA SER A 216 -18.47 -18.14 -22.89
C SER A 216 -17.51 -19.03 -23.73
N HIS A 217 -16.29 -18.58 -23.99
CA HIS A 217 -15.28 -19.26 -24.83
C HIS A 217 -14.37 -20.20 -24.02
N THR A 218 -14.94 -21.03 -23.16
CA THR A 218 -14.21 -22.02 -22.35
C THR A 218 -13.49 -23.11 -23.19
N ASP A 219 -13.80 -23.19 -24.48
CA ASP A 219 -13.27 -24.17 -25.43
C ASP A 219 -11.97 -23.75 -26.13
N VAL A 220 -11.54 -22.50 -25.97
CA VAL A 220 -10.30 -21.98 -26.56
C VAL A 220 -9.09 -22.61 -25.91
N MET A 221 -8.14 -23.13 -26.70
CA MET A 221 -6.94 -23.80 -26.18
C MET A 221 -5.63 -23.18 -26.66
N THR A 222 -5.68 -22.34 -27.69
CA THR A 222 -4.49 -21.71 -28.28
C THR A 222 -4.62 -20.19 -28.36
N PRO A 223 -3.49 -19.44 -28.38
CA PRO A 223 -3.52 -17.98 -28.49
C PRO A 223 -4.13 -17.48 -29.81
N GLU A 224 -3.91 -18.22 -30.91
CA GLU A 224 -4.50 -17.91 -32.21
C GLU A 224 -6.03 -18.08 -32.18
N GLU A 225 -6.52 -19.20 -31.64
CA GLU A 225 -7.97 -19.40 -31.42
C GLU A 225 -8.53 -18.32 -30.49
N ALA A 226 -7.79 -17.90 -29.46
CA ALA A 226 -8.22 -16.86 -28.54
C ALA A 226 -8.48 -15.54 -29.28
N LEU A 227 -7.55 -15.11 -30.14
CA LEU A 227 -7.71 -13.89 -30.95
C LEU A 227 -8.82 -14.04 -31.99
N ASP A 228 -9.07 -15.22 -32.53
CA ASP A 228 -10.16 -15.44 -33.49
C ASP A 228 -11.57 -15.40 -32.86
N ARG A 229 -11.67 -15.43 -31.52
CA ARG A 229 -12.95 -15.35 -30.79
C ARG A 229 -13.33 -13.95 -30.32
N VAL A 230 -12.37 -13.04 -30.21
CA VAL A 230 -12.61 -11.68 -29.69
C VAL A 230 -12.89 -10.69 -30.81
N ASP A 231 -13.56 -9.59 -30.49
CA ASP A 231 -13.85 -8.57 -31.49
C ASP A 231 -12.57 -7.96 -32.07
N GLN A 232 -12.60 -7.71 -33.38
CA GLN A 232 -11.48 -7.13 -34.14
C GLN A 232 -10.19 -7.96 -34.12
N ASN A 233 -10.21 -9.17 -33.54
CA ASN A 233 -9.04 -9.99 -33.26
C ASN A 233 -7.99 -9.24 -32.42
N GLU A 234 -8.43 -8.41 -31.47
CA GLU A 234 -7.55 -7.62 -30.59
C GLU A 234 -7.86 -7.85 -29.11
N VAL A 235 -6.81 -7.89 -28.28
CA VAL A 235 -6.90 -7.88 -26.82
C VAL A 235 -6.05 -6.73 -26.27
N ASN A 236 -6.66 -5.89 -25.43
CA ASN A 236 -5.95 -4.85 -24.70
C ASN A 236 -5.14 -5.49 -23.56
N LEU A 237 -3.85 -5.17 -23.50
CA LEU A 237 -2.93 -5.60 -22.46
C LEU A 237 -2.46 -4.38 -21.67
N THR A 238 -2.90 -4.27 -20.43
CA THR A 238 -2.54 -3.19 -19.51
C THR A 238 -1.62 -3.72 -18.40
N TYR A 239 -0.44 -3.12 -18.25
CA TYR A 239 0.45 -3.39 -17.13
C TYR A 239 0.17 -2.41 -15.99
N ILE A 240 -0.15 -2.94 -14.83
CA ILE A 240 -0.58 -2.17 -13.66
C ILE A 240 0.42 -2.42 -12.54
N SER A 241 0.81 -1.39 -11.80
CA SER A 241 1.54 -1.53 -10.53
C SER A 241 0.73 -0.98 -9.36
N GLU A 242 0.88 -1.60 -8.20
CA GLU A 242 0.44 -1.06 -6.92
C GLU A 242 1.71 -0.69 -6.13
N PRO A 243 2.14 0.58 -6.12
CA PRO A 243 3.40 0.98 -5.50
C PRO A 243 3.50 0.63 -4.02
N ALA A 244 2.40 0.77 -3.26
CA ALA A 244 2.38 0.48 -1.83
C ALA A 244 2.56 -1.02 -1.51
N GLY A 245 1.95 -1.90 -2.30
CA GLY A 245 2.08 -3.35 -2.19
C GLY A 245 3.29 -3.90 -2.94
N ARG A 246 3.92 -3.10 -3.81
CA ARG A 246 4.97 -3.51 -4.75
C ARG A 246 4.62 -4.76 -5.54
N ARG A 247 3.36 -4.82 -5.94
CA ARG A 247 2.83 -5.83 -6.84
C ARG A 247 2.72 -5.26 -8.24
N GLN A 248 2.84 -6.15 -9.20
CA GLN A 248 2.64 -5.86 -10.61
C GLN A 248 1.60 -6.82 -11.15
N PHE A 249 0.74 -6.32 -12.02
CA PHE A 249 -0.33 -7.07 -12.63
C PHE A 249 -0.34 -6.84 -14.14
N ALA A 250 -0.95 -7.78 -14.86
CA ALA A 250 -1.24 -7.66 -16.27
C ALA A 250 -2.74 -7.94 -16.47
N ALA A 251 -3.48 -6.93 -16.94
CA ALA A 251 -4.87 -7.08 -17.33
C ALA A 251 -4.96 -7.36 -18.82
N TYR A 252 -5.70 -8.40 -19.17
CA TYR A 252 -6.05 -8.77 -20.54
C TYR A 252 -7.55 -8.52 -20.68
N GLU A 253 -7.93 -7.55 -21.50
CA GLU A 253 -9.31 -7.12 -21.69
C GLU A 253 -9.66 -7.13 -23.19
N TYR A 254 -10.86 -7.56 -23.53
CA TYR A 254 -11.34 -7.58 -24.91
C TYR A 254 -12.85 -7.35 -24.99
N GLY A 255 -13.28 -6.81 -26.13
CA GLY A 255 -14.68 -6.67 -26.47
C GLY A 255 -15.28 -7.96 -27.03
N ALA A 256 -16.52 -8.25 -26.63
CA ALA A 256 -17.39 -9.21 -27.30
C ALA A 256 -18.81 -8.62 -27.36
N GLY A 257 -19.10 -7.90 -28.45
CA GLY A 257 -20.30 -7.09 -28.59
C GLY A 257 -20.18 -5.74 -27.87
N ASP A 258 -21.15 -5.43 -27.02
CA ASP A 258 -21.17 -4.24 -26.16
C ASP A 258 -20.51 -4.46 -24.78
N ASN A 259 -20.07 -5.69 -24.51
CA ASN A 259 -19.53 -6.11 -23.23
C ASN A 259 -18.02 -6.29 -23.27
N SER A 260 -17.38 -6.07 -22.12
CA SER A 260 -15.94 -6.27 -21.90
C SER A 260 -15.69 -7.53 -21.07
N TYR A 261 -14.72 -8.35 -21.49
CA TYR A 261 -14.34 -9.59 -20.82
C TYR A 261 -12.83 -9.72 -20.68
N GLY A 262 -12.40 -10.64 -19.82
CA GLY A 262 -10.99 -10.99 -19.69
C GLY A 262 -10.56 -11.32 -18.27
N GLY A 263 -9.33 -10.98 -17.92
CA GLY A 263 -8.76 -11.31 -16.62
C GLY A 263 -7.54 -10.48 -16.24
N ILE A 264 -7.36 -10.30 -14.94
CA ILE A 264 -6.21 -9.64 -14.33
C ILE A 264 -5.34 -10.71 -13.69
N PHE A 265 -4.05 -10.69 -14.00
CA PHE A 265 -3.08 -11.69 -13.53
C PHE A 265 -2.01 -11.03 -12.68
N ASP A 266 -1.58 -11.72 -11.62
CA ASP A 266 -0.34 -11.37 -10.94
C ASP A 266 0.83 -11.55 -11.92
N ASN A 267 1.62 -10.50 -12.13
CA ASN A 267 2.64 -10.50 -13.17
C ASN A 267 3.81 -11.45 -12.84
N VAL A 268 4.05 -11.69 -11.54
CA VAL A 268 5.13 -12.54 -11.03
C VAL A 268 4.73 -14.01 -11.04
N THR A 269 3.58 -14.36 -10.47
CA THR A 269 3.13 -15.76 -10.38
C THR A 269 2.40 -16.24 -11.62
N GLY A 270 1.79 -15.32 -12.38
CA GLY A 270 0.92 -15.64 -13.52
C GLY A 270 -0.44 -16.22 -13.14
N GLU A 271 -0.81 -16.15 -11.86
CA GLU A 271 -2.12 -16.55 -11.36
C GLU A 271 -3.18 -15.51 -11.73
N LEU A 272 -4.38 -15.99 -12.07
CA LEU A 272 -5.55 -15.12 -12.28
C LEU A 272 -6.01 -14.60 -10.91
N VAL A 273 -5.99 -13.28 -10.75
CA VAL A 273 -6.37 -12.64 -9.49
C VAL A 273 -7.74 -11.99 -9.53
N SER A 274 -8.30 -11.72 -10.71
CA SER A 274 -9.68 -11.25 -10.92
C SER A 274 -10.14 -11.58 -12.34
N SER A 275 -11.40 -11.96 -12.53
CA SER A 275 -12.02 -12.04 -13.86
C SER A 275 -12.71 -10.72 -14.21
N ILE A 276 -12.77 -10.40 -15.51
CA ILE A 276 -13.52 -9.27 -16.06
C ILE A 276 -14.74 -9.86 -16.76
N HIS A 277 -15.95 -9.48 -16.35
CA HIS A 277 -17.19 -9.97 -16.95
C HIS A 277 -18.20 -8.83 -17.08
N ASP A 278 -18.50 -8.43 -18.32
CA ASP A 278 -19.31 -7.25 -18.62
C ASP A 278 -18.74 -5.95 -18.01
N GLY A 279 -17.40 -5.85 -18.00
CA GLY A 279 -16.69 -4.75 -17.35
C GLY A 279 -16.63 -4.80 -15.82
N ASP A 280 -17.42 -5.66 -15.17
CA ASP A 280 -17.36 -5.88 -13.72
C ASP A 280 -16.17 -6.79 -13.35
N LEU A 281 -15.60 -6.56 -12.18
CA LEU A 281 -14.51 -7.36 -11.64
C LEU A 281 -15.05 -8.40 -10.65
N GLU A 282 -14.87 -9.67 -11.02
CA GLU A 282 -15.37 -10.80 -10.23
C GLU A 282 -14.22 -11.64 -9.67
N ASN A 283 -14.53 -12.41 -8.62
CA ASN A 283 -13.62 -13.38 -8.00
C ASN A 283 -12.26 -12.78 -7.60
N CYS A 284 -12.24 -11.52 -7.22
CA CYS A 284 -11.01 -10.83 -6.90
C CYS A 284 -10.37 -11.39 -5.63
N THR A 285 -9.13 -11.85 -5.74
CA THR A 285 -8.37 -12.49 -4.66
C THR A 285 -7.30 -11.58 -4.06
N VAL A 286 -7.08 -10.41 -4.67
CA VAL A 286 -6.10 -9.42 -4.21
C VAL A 286 -6.82 -8.21 -3.61
N ARG A 287 -6.25 -7.70 -2.53
CA ARG A 287 -6.74 -6.56 -1.77
C ARG A 287 -5.59 -5.62 -1.51
N ARG A 288 -5.87 -4.34 -1.27
CA ARG A 288 -4.84 -3.35 -0.94
C ARG A 288 -3.99 -3.80 0.26
N GLU A 289 -2.68 -3.83 0.05
CA GLU A 289 -1.72 -4.24 1.07
C GLU A 289 -0.50 -3.33 1.05
N THR A 290 0.21 -3.24 2.18
CA THR A 290 1.48 -2.51 2.27
C THR A 290 2.60 -3.52 2.40
N CYS A 291 3.54 -3.47 1.46
CA CYS A 291 4.74 -4.30 1.50
C CYS A 291 5.58 -3.93 2.72
N LEU A 292 5.95 -4.94 3.52
CA LEU A 292 6.82 -4.75 4.69
C LEU A 292 8.30 -4.82 4.33
N LEU A 293 8.65 -5.30 3.14
CA LEU A 293 10.02 -5.17 2.64
C LEU A 293 10.27 -3.70 2.25
N PRO A 294 11.41 -3.09 2.59
CA PRO A 294 11.73 -1.71 2.20
C PRO A 294 12.17 -1.64 0.73
N GLU A 295 12.22 -0.42 0.17
CA GLU A 295 12.23 -0.15 -1.29
C GLU A 295 13.33 -0.88 -2.05
N ASP A 296 14.50 -0.92 -1.45
CA ASP A 296 15.68 -1.51 -2.04
C ASP A 296 16.43 -2.39 -1.04
N TRP A 297 17.36 -3.16 -1.58
CA TRP A 297 18.19 -4.11 -0.89
C TRP A 297 19.13 -3.45 0.13
N SER A 298 19.61 -2.25 -0.14
CA SER A 298 20.40 -1.47 0.80
C SER A 298 19.55 -1.05 2.00
N ALA A 299 18.31 -0.62 1.76
CA ALA A 299 17.36 -0.27 2.80
C ALA A 299 17.02 -1.48 3.68
N LEU A 300 16.79 -2.67 3.11
CA LEU A 300 16.54 -3.90 3.88
C LEU A 300 17.69 -4.25 4.81
N ARG A 301 18.93 -4.04 4.38
CA ARG A 301 20.12 -4.26 5.22
C ARG A 301 20.31 -3.24 6.34
N ASN A 302 19.53 -2.17 6.37
CA ASN A 302 19.62 -1.13 7.39
C ASN A 302 18.28 -0.91 8.11
N ASP A 303 17.27 -1.73 7.80
CA ASP A 303 15.92 -1.55 8.31
C ASP A 303 15.82 -2.03 9.76
N PRO A 304 15.52 -1.14 10.73
CA PRO A 304 15.43 -1.51 12.14
C PRO A 304 14.23 -2.42 12.46
N THR A 305 13.28 -2.60 11.54
CA THR A 305 12.17 -3.56 11.70
C THR A 305 12.60 -5.01 11.44
N PHE A 306 13.80 -5.22 10.92
CA PHE A 306 14.38 -6.53 10.68
C PHE A 306 15.61 -6.76 11.57
N THR A 307 15.67 -7.91 12.22
CA THR A 307 16.89 -8.40 12.87
C THR A 307 17.71 -9.19 11.85
N HIS A 308 18.98 -8.83 11.70
CA HIS A 308 19.92 -9.55 10.84
C HIS A 308 20.36 -10.86 11.48
N GLY A 309 20.21 -11.95 10.75
CA GLY A 309 20.74 -13.25 11.12
C GLY A 309 22.11 -13.52 10.49
N THR A 310 22.30 -14.74 9.99
CA THR A 310 23.55 -15.15 9.34
C THR A 310 23.71 -14.51 7.97
N SER A 311 24.96 -14.17 7.62
CA SER A 311 25.37 -13.75 6.28
C SER A 311 26.58 -14.55 5.84
N ARG A 312 26.54 -15.13 4.64
CA ARG A 312 27.59 -16.02 4.12
C ARG A 312 27.71 -15.93 2.60
N ALA A 313 28.95 -16.03 2.12
CA ALA A 313 29.27 -16.16 0.71
C ALA A 313 29.50 -17.64 0.36
N ILE A 314 28.81 -18.11 -0.68
CA ILE A 314 28.76 -19.49 -1.11
C ILE A 314 29.53 -19.63 -2.42
N THR A 315 30.56 -20.47 -2.41
CA THR A 315 31.44 -20.77 -3.54
C THR A 315 31.29 -22.22 -4.02
N ALA A 316 30.51 -23.04 -3.32
CA ALA A 316 30.16 -24.41 -3.72
C ALA A 316 28.76 -24.81 -3.23
N ALA A 317 28.02 -25.56 -4.05
CA ALA A 317 26.66 -26.00 -3.72
C ALA A 317 26.58 -26.90 -2.48
N SER A 318 27.68 -27.56 -2.10
CA SER A 318 27.77 -28.37 -0.88
C SER A 318 27.68 -27.54 0.40
N GLN A 319 27.85 -26.22 0.33
CA GLN A 319 27.70 -25.33 1.47
C GLN A 319 26.22 -24.97 1.75
N LEU A 320 25.30 -25.20 0.81
CA LEU A 320 23.88 -24.93 0.97
C LEU A 320 23.18 -26.10 1.66
N SER A 321 22.23 -25.81 2.55
CA SER A 321 21.23 -26.80 2.97
C SER A 321 20.35 -27.22 1.78
N ALA A 322 19.58 -28.29 1.94
CA ALA A 322 18.67 -28.75 0.88
C ALA A 322 17.66 -27.66 0.45
N THR A 323 17.07 -26.94 1.41
CA THR A 323 16.13 -25.85 1.13
C THR A 323 16.83 -24.68 0.44
N GLU A 324 17.99 -24.23 0.95
CA GLU A 324 18.70 -23.10 0.35
C GLU A 324 19.21 -23.42 -1.05
N ARG A 325 19.54 -24.69 -1.33
CA ARG A 325 19.82 -25.14 -2.70
C ARG A 325 18.61 -24.97 -3.61
N ALA A 326 17.42 -25.39 -3.16
CA ALA A 326 16.19 -25.22 -3.93
C ALA A 326 15.84 -23.74 -4.14
N GLN A 327 16.02 -22.89 -3.12
CA GLN A 327 15.88 -21.45 -3.22
C GLN A 327 16.87 -20.86 -4.24
N ALA A 328 18.14 -21.25 -4.18
CA ALA A 328 19.16 -20.78 -5.12
C ALA A 328 18.88 -21.23 -6.56
N GLU A 329 18.45 -22.47 -6.77
CA GLU A 329 18.03 -22.95 -8.09
C GLU A 329 16.82 -22.18 -8.63
N ALA A 330 15.84 -21.84 -7.78
CA ALA A 330 14.71 -21.00 -8.18
C ALA A 330 15.15 -19.59 -8.60
N THR A 331 16.04 -18.95 -7.82
CA THR A 331 16.63 -17.65 -8.14
C THR A 331 17.40 -17.70 -9.47
N LEU A 332 18.26 -18.71 -9.65
CA LEU A 332 19.08 -18.86 -10.86
C LEU A 332 18.24 -19.15 -12.09
N LYS A 333 17.17 -19.95 -11.95
CA LYS A 333 16.22 -20.21 -13.03
C LYS A 333 15.53 -18.93 -13.49
N ARG A 334 15.20 -18.02 -12.57
CA ARG A 334 14.63 -16.71 -12.91
C ARG A 334 15.63 -15.85 -13.68
N ILE A 335 16.86 -15.74 -13.18
CA ILE A 335 17.87 -14.82 -13.73
C ILE A 335 18.43 -15.32 -15.07
N TYR A 336 18.75 -16.61 -15.16
CA TYR A 336 19.47 -17.19 -16.30
C TYR A 336 18.64 -18.14 -17.17
N GLY A 337 17.39 -18.39 -16.81
CA GLY A 337 16.49 -19.31 -17.51
C GLY A 337 16.58 -20.77 -17.03
N ALA A 338 15.74 -21.61 -17.64
CA ALA A 338 15.62 -23.02 -17.29
C ALA A 338 16.95 -23.78 -17.45
N SER A 339 17.21 -24.73 -16.54
CA SER A 339 18.37 -25.65 -16.50
C SER A 339 19.65 -25.10 -15.85
N THR A 340 19.58 -23.96 -15.15
CA THR A 340 20.74 -23.43 -14.41
C THR A 340 20.87 -24.10 -13.04
N THR A 341 21.93 -24.89 -12.85
CA THR A 341 22.34 -25.48 -11.56
C THR A 341 23.04 -24.46 -10.67
N VAL A 342 23.16 -24.72 -9.37
CA VAL A 342 23.89 -23.85 -8.43
C VAL A 342 25.35 -23.66 -8.85
N GLU A 343 26.03 -24.73 -9.29
CA GLU A 343 27.42 -24.67 -9.73
C GLU A 343 27.59 -23.75 -10.96
N GLN A 344 26.67 -23.85 -11.92
CA GLN A 344 26.65 -22.95 -13.08
C GLN A 344 26.35 -21.51 -12.67
N GLY A 345 25.41 -21.31 -11.75
CA GLY A 345 25.09 -20.00 -11.20
C GLY A 345 26.29 -19.33 -10.54
N ILE A 346 26.98 -20.06 -9.65
CA ILE A 346 28.23 -19.60 -9.00
C ILE A 346 29.27 -19.22 -10.06
N SER A 347 29.47 -20.02 -11.11
CA SER A 347 30.46 -19.72 -12.14
C SER A 347 30.15 -18.46 -12.97
N ARG A 348 28.90 -17.99 -12.96
CA ARG A 348 28.43 -16.81 -13.69
C ARG A 348 28.32 -15.56 -12.81
N ALA A 349 28.19 -15.75 -11.50
CA ALA A 349 28.13 -14.66 -10.54
C ALA A 349 29.47 -13.94 -10.44
N ASP A 350 29.40 -12.64 -10.14
CA ASP A 350 30.60 -11.87 -9.83
C ASP A 350 31.31 -12.46 -8.60
N ASP A 351 32.64 -12.41 -8.63
CA ASP A 351 33.52 -13.05 -7.64
C ASP A 351 33.30 -14.57 -7.47
N GLN A 352 32.57 -15.21 -8.39
CA GLN A 352 32.20 -16.62 -8.31
C GLN A 352 31.55 -17.00 -6.97
N ARG A 353 30.58 -16.20 -6.51
CA ARG A 353 29.89 -16.44 -5.24
C ARG A 353 28.40 -16.06 -5.26
N ILE A 354 27.62 -16.75 -4.44
CA ILE A 354 26.23 -16.41 -4.11
C ILE A 354 26.20 -15.98 -2.64
N ASN A 355 25.59 -14.83 -2.34
CA ASN A 355 25.37 -14.39 -0.97
C ASN A 355 24.06 -14.99 -0.45
N VAL A 356 24.11 -15.57 0.75
CA VAL A 356 22.94 -16.03 1.49
C VAL A 356 22.84 -15.25 2.78
N GLN A 357 21.73 -14.57 3.00
CA GLN A 357 21.49 -13.76 4.20
C GLN A 357 20.13 -14.09 4.80
N THR A 358 20.01 -14.08 6.12
CA THR A 358 18.73 -14.32 6.80
C THR A 358 18.28 -13.08 7.57
N PHE A 359 16.98 -12.80 7.57
CA PHE A 359 16.38 -11.68 8.30
C PHE A 359 15.19 -12.18 9.13
N HIS A 360 14.90 -11.53 10.23
CA HIS A 360 13.71 -11.77 11.04
C HIS A 360 12.90 -10.47 11.17
N HIS A 361 11.70 -10.43 10.61
CA HIS A 361 10.83 -9.27 10.73
C HIS A 361 10.18 -9.23 12.12
N ILE A 362 10.53 -8.22 12.92
CA ILE A 362 10.21 -8.16 14.35
C ILE A 362 8.70 -8.17 14.60
N ALA A 363 7.93 -7.41 13.81
CA ALA A 363 6.51 -7.24 14.07
C ALA A 363 5.67 -8.46 13.65
N THR A 364 6.08 -9.19 12.61
CA THR A 364 5.31 -10.36 12.12
C THR A 364 5.87 -11.69 12.59
N GLY A 365 7.08 -11.70 13.17
CA GLY A 365 7.80 -12.90 13.56
C GLY A 365 8.19 -13.79 12.37
N ARG A 366 8.24 -13.23 11.16
CA ARG A 366 8.55 -13.98 9.94
C ARG A 366 10.05 -13.96 9.67
N ASP A 367 10.61 -15.15 9.46
CA ASP A 367 11.97 -15.30 8.97
C ASP A 367 12.01 -15.22 7.45
N LEU A 368 13.09 -14.64 6.93
CA LEU A 368 13.37 -14.52 5.51
C LEU A 368 14.76 -15.07 5.21
N THR A 369 14.91 -15.66 4.02
CA THR A 369 16.19 -16.05 3.44
C THR A 369 16.36 -15.33 2.11
N VAL A 370 17.45 -14.59 1.95
CA VAL A 370 17.79 -13.87 0.73
C VAL A 370 18.88 -14.64 0.00
N ILE A 371 18.62 -14.97 -1.27
CA ILE A 371 19.62 -15.45 -2.21
C ILE A 371 19.95 -14.33 -3.18
N GLU A 372 21.17 -13.81 -3.11
CA GLU A 372 21.64 -12.65 -3.87
C GLU A 372 22.90 -13.01 -4.65
N LEU A 373 23.00 -12.53 -5.88
CA LEU A 373 24.18 -12.61 -6.73
C LEU A 373 24.60 -11.20 -7.13
N GLY A 374 25.90 -10.93 -7.06
CA GLY A 374 26.46 -9.73 -7.67
C GLY A 374 26.50 -9.88 -9.19
N ALA A 375 26.10 -8.82 -9.90
CA ALA A 375 26.21 -8.71 -11.35
C ALA A 375 26.69 -7.30 -11.70
N GLY A 376 28.00 -7.08 -11.62
CA GLY A 376 28.63 -5.77 -11.68
C GLY A 376 28.38 -4.93 -10.43
N ASP A 377 27.92 -3.71 -10.65
CA ASP A 377 27.45 -2.78 -9.62
C ASP A 377 25.99 -3.06 -9.18
N THR A 378 25.33 -4.03 -9.81
CA THR A 378 23.94 -4.41 -9.52
C THR A 378 23.87 -5.64 -8.62
N SER A 379 22.80 -5.74 -7.83
CA SER A 379 22.44 -6.95 -7.10
C SER A 379 21.14 -7.51 -7.67
N VAL A 380 21.12 -8.81 -7.94
CA VAL A 380 19.93 -9.54 -8.38
C VAL A 380 19.71 -10.76 -7.49
N GLY A 381 18.46 -11.10 -7.21
CA GLY A 381 18.18 -12.17 -6.26
C GLY A 381 16.70 -12.40 -6.01
N ASN A 382 16.42 -13.26 -5.03
CA ASN A 382 15.08 -13.47 -4.49
C ASN A 382 15.14 -13.50 -2.97
N ILE A 383 14.03 -13.11 -2.35
CA ILE A 383 13.78 -13.17 -0.92
C ILE A 383 12.72 -14.25 -0.72
N PHE A 384 12.96 -15.19 0.19
CA PHE A 384 12.09 -16.33 0.49
C PHE A 384 11.64 -16.30 1.94
N TYR A 385 10.51 -16.92 2.25
CA TYR A 385 10.10 -17.13 3.64
C TYR A 385 10.94 -18.24 4.29
N GLY A 386 11.85 -17.84 5.18
CA GLY A 386 12.66 -18.71 6.03
C GLY A 386 13.14 -19.97 5.34
N THR A 387 12.63 -21.12 5.80
CA THR A 387 12.99 -22.47 5.32
C THR A 387 12.06 -23.02 4.24
N THR A 388 11.35 -22.16 3.50
CA THR A 388 10.45 -22.54 2.41
C THR A 388 10.97 -22.04 1.07
N THR A 389 10.43 -22.56 -0.03
CA THR A 389 10.67 -21.99 -1.38
C THR A 389 9.60 -20.96 -1.77
N GLU A 390 8.75 -20.54 -0.83
CA GLU A 390 7.77 -19.50 -1.05
C GLU A 390 8.47 -18.15 -1.11
N GLN A 391 8.24 -17.40 -2.19
CA GLN A 391 8.89 -16.13 -2.45
C GLN A 391 8.21 -15.00 -1.67
N ALA A 392 9.01 -14.22 -0.94
CA ALA A 392 8.63 -13.01 -0.23
C ALA A 392 8.87 -11.73 -1.04
N GLY A 393 9.84 -11.74 -1.97
CA GLY A 393 10.18 -10.61 -2.84
C GLY A 393 11.26 -10.95 -3.87
N ILE A 394 11.50 -10.05 -4.81
CA ILE A 394 12.51 -10.14 -5.87
C ILE A 394 13.46 -8.97 -5.73
N ILE A 395 14.76 -9.22 -5.85
CA ILE A 395 15.77 -8.16 -5.97
C ILE A 395 16.13 -8.04 -7.45
N ASP A 396 15.93 -6.86 -8.03
CA ASP A 396 16.31 -6.53 -9.39
C ASP A 396 16.93 -5.13 -9.42
N ASP A 397 18.21 -5.06 -9.81
CA ASP A 397 19.03 -3.84 -9.76
C ASP A 397 18.90 -3.09 -8.43
N LEU A 398 19.13 -3.81 -7.32
CA LEU A 398 18.95 -3.34 -5.94
C LEU A 398 17.49 -3.11 -5.50
N PHE A 399 16.53 -2.88 -6.40
CA PHE A 399 15.13 -2.65 -6.01
C PHE A 399 14.43 -3.95 -5.59
N ILE A 400 13.57 -3.85 -4.57
CA ILE A 400 12.75 -4.97 -4.11
C ILE A 400 11.32 -4.84 -4.66
N THR A 401 10.93 -5.80 -5.50
CA THR A 401 9.60 -5.91 -6.13
C THR A 401 8.93 -7.25 -5.83
N GLY A 402 7.69 -7.45 -6.30
CA GLY A 402 6.99 -8.74 -6.17
C GLY A 402 6.78 -9.15 -4.71
N CYS A 403 6.52 -8.18 -3.86
CA CYS A 403 6.42 -8.38 -2.43
C CYS A 403 5.20 -9.22 -2.09
N THR A 404 5.37 -10.20 -1.20
CA THR A 404 4.26 -10.97 -0.62
C THR A 404 4.25 -10.89 0.91
N LEU A 405 5.27 -10.27 1.51
CA LEU A 405 5.34 -10.02 2.95
C LEU A 405 4.56 -8.74 3.28
N PHE A 406 3.30 -8.92 3.64
CA PHE A 406 2.40 -7.82 3.96
C PHE A 406 2.14 -7.67 5.46
N ALA A 407 1.71 -6.47 5.85
CA ALA A 407 1.17 -6.23 7.18
C ALA A 407 0.07 -7.27 7.49
N PRO A 408 0.08 -7.91 8.66
CA PRO A 408 -1.00 -8.81 9.03
C PRO A 408 -2.29 -8.01 9.03
N HIS A 409 -3.30 -8.54 8.36
CA HIS A 409 -4.65 -8.00 8.48
C HIS A 409 -5.03 -8.10 9.95
N ALA A 410 -5.50 -6.99 10.51
CA ALA A 410 -6.08 -7.04 11.85
C ALA A 410 -7.10 -8.18 11.85
N PRO A 411 -7.02 -9.13 12.81
CA PRO A 411 -8.00 -10.20 12.88
C PRO A 411 -9.40 -9.56 12.91
N PRO A 412 -10.40 -10.17 12.26
CA PRO A 412 -11.77 -9.72 12.45
C PRO A 412 -12.04 -9.72 13.96
N ALA A 413 -12.40 -8.55 14.49
CA ALA A 413 -12.62 -8.32 15.91
C ALA A 413 -13.69 -9.24 16.49
#